data_AF-A0A7K3GUQ3-F1
#
_entry.id   AF-A0A7K3GUQ3-F1
#
_cell.length_a   1.000
_cell.length_b   1.000
_cell.length_c   1.000
_cell.angle_alpha   90.00
_cell.angle_beta   90.00
_cell.angle_gamma   90.00
#
_symmetry.space_group_name_H-M   'P 1'
#
loop_
_entity.id
_entity.type
_entity.pdbx_description
1 polymer ?
#
loop_
_entity_poly.entity_id
_entity_poly.type
_entity_poly.pdbx_seq_one_letter_code
_entity_poly.pdbx_strand_id
1 'polypeptide(L)'
;MAAAPSPSLTSAPPPPSRGGVGLAQGRYGERGNLELVLCDEDDGLWVLWHNTDPEGTGTPEGAPPPGEWSGGLHFAAGRRYDDIRVLQSRNGPDHLEVLARSGDAAHRLRWSPEAAFTAEEPPPARPFPALALAETADGALWTVLSPDPGTAPGRLYRADPADYPDLVWAPAAPPALTGPDGRPPHTVTLVAAPDATHPAVLTLSRASSHWTGADGVVCTLPGAEHAAAVHGAGGPLVFLSDGGADLVAVRPGTDRRRSLTLPGAGAVTALAATPVRHDPGRTDLVVRRGDTLWHLTDHGPGTEPVTRSLLSTVRRADGRTRPVHRR
;
A
#
# COMPACT_ATOMS: atom_id res chain seq x y z
N MET A 1 15.47 41.82 22.10
CA MET A 1 14.82 40.53 21.80
C MET A 1 15.34 40.05 20.45
N ALA A 2 16.04 38.91 20.40
CA ALA A 2 16.43 38.32 19.13
C ALA A 2 15.17 37.76 18.43
N ALA A 3 15.07 37.94 17.12
CA ALA A 3 14.01 37.33 16.33
C ALA A 3 14.09 35.80 16.47
N ALA A 4 12.95 35.14 16.66
CA ALA A 4 12.90 33.68 16.65
C ALA A 4 13.44 33.18 15.29
N PRO A 5 14.25 32.11 15.27
CA PRO A 5 14.78 31.58 14.03
C PRO A 5 13.63 31.18 13.10
N SER A 6 13.69 31.66 11.86
CA SER A 6 12.69 31.27 10.85
C SER A 6 12.70 29.76 10.66
N PRO A 7 11.52 29.13 10.57
CA PRO A 7 11.45 27.70 10.39
C PRO A 7 12.09 27.30 9.05
N SER A 8 13.02 26.34 9.08
CA SER A 8 13.67 25.79 7.88
C SER A 8 13.19 24.38 7.60
N LEU A 9 13.15 24.02 6.31
CA LEU A 9 12.91 22.65 5.87
C LEU A 9 14.23 21.89 5.85
N THR A 10 14.22 20.65 6.35
CA THR A 10 15.38 19.75 6.32
C THR A 10 14.93 18.34 5.98
N SER A 11 15.79 17.56 5.34
CA SER A 11 15.55 16.13 5.09
C SER A 11 15.99 15.28 6.28
N ALA A 12 15.24 14.24 6.58
CA ALA A 12 15.54 13.23 7.59
C ALA A 12 15.13 11.83 7.08
N PRO A 13 15.69 10.74 7.62
CA PRO A 13 15.12 9.41 7.41
C PRO A 13 13.65 9.38 7.84
N PRO A 14 12.81 8.54 7.21
CA PRO A 14 11.46 8.29 7.70
C PRO A 14 11.51 7.70 9.12
N PRO A 15 10.40 7.79 9.88
CA PRO A 15 10.32 7.15 11.19
C PRO A 15 10.64 5.66 11.13
N PRO A 16 11.25 5.09 12.20
CA PRO A 16 11.41 3.65 12.32
C PRO A 16 10.09 2.91 12.10
N SER A 17 10.12 1.85 11.32
CA SER A 17 8.92 1.10 10.96
C SER A 17 9.24 -0.37 10.83
N ARG A 18 8.26 -1.21 11.15
CA ARG A 18 8.33 -2.66 10.96
C ARG A 18 7.07 -3.17 10.27
N GLY A 19 6.95 -4.48 10.05
CA GLY A 19 5.73 -5.06 9.48
C GLY A 19 5.40 -4.57 8.06
N GLY A 20 4.12 -4.56 7.70
CA GLY A 20 3.67 -4.16 6.36
C GLY A 20 3.91 -2.68 6.03
N VAL A 21 4.01 -2.40 4.73
CA VAL A 21 3.94 -1.06 4.14
C VAL A 21 2.83 -1.03 3.11
N GLY A 22 2.22 0.12 2.90
CA GLY A 22 1.08 0.27 1.99
C GLY A 22 1.19 1.59 1.27
N LEU A 23 0.91 1.54 -0.03
CA LEU A 23 1.08 2.66 -0.93
C LEU A 23 -0.17 2.79 -1.78
N ALA A 24 -0.72 3.99 -1.83
CA ALA A 24 -1.85 4.32 -2.70
C ALA A 24 -1.59 5.66 -3.36
N GLN A 25 -2.24 5.90 -4.49
CA GLN A 25 -2.32 7.26 -5.01
C GLN A 25 -3.56 7.97 -4.48
N GLY A 26 -3.34 9.02 -3.70
CA GLY A 26 -4.36 9.93 -3.20
C GLY A 26 -4.83 10.94 -4.25
N ARG A 27 -5.81 11.78 -3.90
CA ARG A 27 -6.33 12.85 -4.77
C ARG A 27 -6.05 14.27 -4.27
N TYR A 28 -5.17 14.41 -3.28
CA TYR A 28 -4.73 15.70 -2.78
C TYR A 28 -3.60 16.26 -3.66
N GLY A 29 -3.60 17.58 -3.86
CA GLY A 29 -2.70 18.26 -4.81
C GLY A 29 -3.34 18.39 -6.19
N GLU A 30 -2.60 18.89 -7.17
CA GLU A 30 -3.07 19.00 -8.56
C GLU A 30 -3.13 17.64 -9.25
N ARG A 31 -2.18 16.76 -8.93
CA ARG A 31 -1.99 15.46 -9.59
C ARG A 31 -2.37 14.24 -8.75
N GLY A 32 -2.68 14.47 -7.48
CA GLY A 32 -2.85 13.42 -6.49
C GLY A 32 -1.50 12.90 -5.99
N ASN A 33 -1.22 13.13 -4.71
CA ASN A 33 -0.03 12.65 -4.01
C ASN A 33 0.03 11.13 -3.95
N LEU A 34 1.24 10.57 -3.80
CA LEU A 34 1.39 9.21 -3.30
C LEU A 34 1.25 9.22 -1.79
N GLU A 35 0.48 8.30 -1.23
CA GLU A 35 0.18 8.17 0.19
C GLU A 35 0.79 6.86 0.69
N LEU A 36 1.75 6.96 1.61
CA LEU A 36 2.47 5.86 2.21
C LEU A 36 2.06 5.70 3.66
N VAL A 37 1.59 4.51 4.02
CA VAL A 37 1.30 4.13 5.40
C VAL A 37 2.32 3.10 5.86
N LEU A 38 2.86 3.28 7.07
CA LEU A 38 3.85 2.41 7.69
C LEU A 38 3.35 1.95 9.06
N CYS A 39 3.62 0.70 9.44
CA CYS A 39 3.48 0.30 10.83
C CYS A 39 4.66 0.85 11.63
N ASP A 40 4.38 1.57 12.71
CA ASP A 40 5.42 2.02 13.63
C ASP A 40 6.14 0.83 14.29
N GLU A 41 7.40 1.03 14.66
CA GLU A 41 8.20 0.00 15.33
C GLU A 41 7.64 -0.39 16.72
N ASP A 42 7.10 0.59 17.45
CA ASP A 42 6.64 0.49 18.82
C ASP A 42 5.11 0.46 18.89
N ASP A 43 4.43 1.54 18.46
CA ASP A 43 2.98 1.68 18.48
C ASP A 43 2.45 2.64 17.41
N GLY A 44 1.24 2.36 16.93
CA GLY A 44 0.54 3.19 15.96
C GLY A 44 1.01 2.98 14.53
N LEU A 45 0.67 3.96 13.70
CA LEU A 45 0.95 4.00 12.28
C LEU A 45 1.53 5.38 11.92
N TRP A 46 2.29 5.42 10.84
CA TRP A 46 2.72 6.67 10.20
C TRP A 46 2.05 6.84 8.85
N VAL A 47 1.64 8.05 8.52
CA VAL A 47 1.30 8.46 7.16
C VAL A 47 2.31 9.47 6.65
N LEU A 48 2.82 9.24 5.43
CA LEU A 48 3.67 10.14 4.68
C LEU A 48 3.04 10.32 3.30
N TRP A 49 3.25 11.47 2.66
CA TRP A 49 2.85 11.66 1.26
C TRP A 49 3.98 12.23 0.42
N HIS A 50 4.05 11.79 -0.82
CA HIS A 50 4.93 12.33 -1.84
C HIS A 50 4.17 13.38 -2.63
N ASN A 51 4.69 14.61 -2.66
CA ASN A 51 4.11 15.64 -3.51
C ASN A 51 4.44 15.34 -4.98
N THR A 52 3.43 14.94 -5.74
CA THR A 52 3.58 14.54 -7.15
C THR A 52 3.19 15.65 -8.13
N ASP A 53 2.98 16.86 -7.64
CA ASP A 53 2.70 18.02 -8.48
C ASP A 53 3.90 18.36 -9.40
N PRO A 54 3.68 19.10 -10.50
CA PRO A 54 4.77 19.53 -11.37
C PRO A 54 5.86 20.32 -10.63
N GLU A 55 7.09 20.24 -11.12
CA GLU A 55 8.14 21.18 -10.68
C GLU A 55 7.72 22.62 -11.03
N GLY A 56 7.96 23.55 -10.11
CA GLY A 56 7.58 24.95 -10.26
C GLY A 56 6.16 25.28 -9.78
N THR A 57 5.33 24.29 -9.46
CA THR A 57 4.09 24.53 -8.73
C THR A 57 4.42 25.06 -7.33
N GLY A 58 3.78 26.15 -6.92
CA GLY A 58 4.05 26.76 -5.62
C GLY A 58 3.71 25.80 -4.49
N THR A 59 4.59 25.66 -3.49
CA THR A 59 4.38 24.77 -2.35
C THR A 59 3.43 25.44 -1.35
N PRO A 60 2.22 24.91 -1.12
CA PRO A 60 1.33 25.43 -0.08
C PRO A 60 2.00 25.35 1.30
N GLU A 61 1.61 26.22 2.22
CA GLU A 61 2.14 26.14 3.59
C GLU A 61 1.79 24.77 4.21
N GLY A 62 2.81 24.11 4.77
CA GLY A 62 2.64 22.79 5.39
C GLY A 62 2.69 21.62 4.41
N ALA A 63 2.99 21.83 3.12
CA ALA A 63 3.27 20.76 2.16
C ALA A 63 4.79 20.64 1.88
N PRO A 64 5.32 19.42 1.61
CA PRO A 64 6.66 19.29 1.08
C PRO A 64 6.71 19.85 -0.36
N PRO A 65 7.88 20.32 -0.83
CA PRO A 65 8.07 20.71 -2.23
C PRO A 65 7.67 19.61 -3.22
N PRO A 66 7.25 19.95 -4.45
CA PRO A 66 7.07 18.97 -5.51
C PRO A 66 8.30 18.07 -5.67
N GLY A 67 8.07 16.75 -5.77
CA GLY A 67 9.13 15.75 -5.85
C GLY A 67 9.66 15.25 -4.50
N GLU A 68 9.20 15.79 -3.37
CA GLU A 68 9.64 15.38 -2.03
C GLU A 68 8.56 14.66 -1.22
N TRP A 69 9.00 13.81 -0.28
CA TRP A 69 8.12 13.19 0.71
C TRP A 69 7.93 14.11 1.91
N SER A 70 6.75 14.05 2.52
CA SER A 70 6.48 14.73 3.78
C SER A 70 7.17 14.05 4.96
N GLY A 71 7.16 14.75 6.10
CA GLY A 71 7.43 14.14 7.40
C GLY A 71 6.25 13.27 7.82
N GLY A 72 6.54 12.15 8.48
CA GLY A 72 5.51 11.25 8.98
C GLY A 72 4.61 11.91 10.02
N LEU A 73 3.29 11.79 9.83
CA LEU A 73 2.30 12.05 10.87
C LEU A 73 1.94 10.73 11.57
N HIS A 74 2.12 10.70 12.89
CA HIS A 74 1.74 9.56 13.72
C HIS A 74 0.24 9.55 13.98
N PHE A 75 -0.39 8.38 13.89
CA PHE A 75 -1.80 8.20 14.20
C PHE A 75 -2.08 6.76 14.68
N ALA A 76 -3.32 6.53 15.11
CA ALA A 76 -3.77 5.22 15.60
C ALA A 76 -2.90 4.63 16.75
N ALA A 77 -2.34 5.52 17.59
CA ALA A 77 -1.46 5.19 18.70
C ALA A 77 -2.09 4.25 19.75
N GLY A 78 -1.24 3.66 20.59
CA GLY A 78 -1.67 2.78 21.68
C GLY A 78 -1.92 1.33 21.27
N ARG A 79 -1.57 0.98 20.02
CA ARG A 79 -1.63 -0.38 19.50
C ARG A 79 -0.49 -0.64 18.54
N ARG A 80 0.13 -1.81 18.68
CA ARG A 80 1.20 -2.24 17.80
C ARG A 80 0.63 -2.98 16.59
N TYR A 81 0.83 -2.45 15.38
CA TYR A 81 0.38 -3.08 14.12
C TYR A 81 1.51 -3.89 13.45
N ASP A 82 1.13 -4.89 12.67
CA ASP A 82 2.04 -5.84 12.02
C ASP A 82 1.91 -5.84 10.49
N ASP A 83 0.75 -5.48 9.95
CA ASP A 83 0.51 -5.37 8.50
C ASP A 83 -0.55 -4.30 8.25
N ILE A 84 -0.50 -3.67 7.07
CA ILE A 84 -1.47 -2.66 6.65
C ILE A 84 -1.74 -2.73 5.14
N ARG A 85 -2.91 -2.25 4.72
CA ARG A 85 -3.24 -1.94 3.33
C ARG A 85 -3.94 -0.59 3.30
N VAL A 86 -3.71 0.17 2.23
CA VAL A 86 -4.29 1.49 2.04
C VAL A 86 -4.77 1.63 0.60
N LEU A 87 -5.90 2.31 0.41
CA LEU A 87 -6.37 2.77 -0.89
C LEU A 87 -7.03 4.14 -0.78
N GLN A 88 -7.13 4.85 -1.90
CA GLN A 88 -7.97 6.04 -2.01
C GLN A 88 -9.39 5.59 -2.37
N SER A 89 -10.32 5.67 -1.41
CA SER A 89 -11.68 5.19 -1.64
C SER A 89 -12.54 6.18 -2.42
N ARG A 90 -13.49 5.65 -3.21
CA ARG A 90 -14.52 6.47 -3.89
C ARG A 90 -15.82 6.62 -3.09
N ASN A 91 -16.02 5.85 -2.02
CA ASN A 91 -17.29 5.79 -1.29
C ASN A 91 -17.55 6.99 -0.35
N GLY A 92 -16.68 8.00 -0.33
CA GLY A 92 -16.84 9.23 0.46
C GLY A 92 -16.09 10.42 -0.11
N PRO A 93 -16.15 11.61 0.52
CA PRO A 93 -15.54 12.86 0.07
C PRO A 93 -14.01 12.91 0.20
N ASP A 94 -13.31 11.88 -0.28
CA ASP A 94 -11.84 11.85 -0.42
C ASP A 94 -11.19 11.26 0.79
N HIS A 95 -11.48 9.97 1.02
CA HIS A 95 -10.93 9.24 2.14
C HIS A 95 -9.83 8.27 1.73
N LEU A 96 -8.74 8.30 2.49
CA LEU A 96 -7.85 7.14 2.57
C LEU A 96 -8.52 6.10 3.45
N GLU A 97 -8.72 4.91 2.87
CA GLU A 97 -9.21 3.75 3.58
C GLU A 97 -8.00 2.89 3.97
N VAL A 98 -7.84 2.64 5.26
CA VAL A 98 -6.73 1.86 5.81
C VAL A 98 -7.29 0.65 6.54
N LEU A 99 -6.84 -0.53 6.13
CA LEU A 99 -7.04 -1.76 6.88
C LEU A 99 -5.72 -2.13 7.54
N ALA A 100 -5.73 -2.29 8.85
CA ALA A 100 -4.54 -2.57 9.66
C ALA A 100 -4.73 -3.81 10.53
N ARG A 101 -3.67 -4.59 10.74
CA ARG A 101 -3.70 -5.81 11.56
C ARG A 101 -2.84 -5.62 12.79
N SER A 102 -3.37 -6.03 13.94
CA SER A 102 -2.66 -6.09 15.21
C SER A 102 -2.92 -7.44 15.86
N GLY A 103 -1.92 -8.33 15.85
CA GLY A 103 -2.13 -9.73 16.22
C GLY A 103 -3.23 -10.37 15.37
N ASP A 104 -4.29 -10.85 16.05
CA ASP A 104 -5.45 -11.53 15.48
C ASP A 104 -6.64 -10.59 15.16
N ALA A 105 -6.46 -9.27 15.31
CA ALA A 105 -7.52 -8.29 15.06
C ALA A 105 -7.23 -7.47 13.79
N ALA A 106 -8.28 -7.24 13.00
CA ALA A 106 -8.29 -6.25 11.94
C ALA A 106 -8.88 -4.93 12.48
N HIS A 107 -8.42 -3.81 11.93
CA HIS A 107 -8.87 -2.47 12.27
C HIS A 107 -9.09 -1.70 10.97
N ARG A 108 -10.26 -1.08 10.84
CA ARG A 108 -10.59 -0.20 9.73
C ARG A 108 -10.43 1.24 10.20
N LEU A 109 -9.66 2.02 9.44
CA LEU A 109 -9.37 3.42 9.73
C LEU A 109 -9.65 4.22 8.48
N ARG A 110 -10.30 5.37 8.65
CA ARG A 110 -10.68 6.24 7.55
C ARG A 110 -10.17 7.64 7.80
N TRP A 111 -9.45 8.18 6.84
CA TRP A 111 -9.04 9.58 6.87
C TRP A 111 -10.10 10.48 6.24
N SER A 112 -10.37 11.62 6.84
CA SER A 112 -11.10 12.73 6.21
C SER A 112 -10.44 14.07 6.56
N PRO A 113 -10.56 15.11 5.71
CA PRO A 113 -10.08 16.44 6.05
C PRO A 113 -10.68 16.98 7.35
N GLU A 114 -11.95 16.69 7.62
CA GLU A 114 -12.70 17.26 8.74
C GLU A 114 -12.38 16.57 10.08
N ALA A 115 -12.20 15.24 10.06
CA ALA A 115 -12.07 14.44 11.28
C ALA A 115 -10.69 13.77 11.45
N ALA A 116 -9.77 14.00 10.52
CA ALA A 116 -8.52 13.23 10.41
C ALA A 116 -8.81 11.71 10.36
N PHE A 117 -7.89 10.88 10.88
CA PHE A 117 -8.11 9.44 10.97
C PHE A 117 -9.10 9.09 12.07
N THR A 118 -10.17 8.42 11.68
CA THR A 118 -11.21 7.90 12.57
C THR A 118 -11.22 6.37 12.51
N ALA A 119 -11.47 5.74 13.66
CA ALA A 119 -11.63 4.29 13.75
C ALA A 119 -13.07 3.93 13.37
N GLU A 120 -13.20 2.96 12.48
CA GLU A 120 -14.46 2.46 11.97
C GLU A 120 -14.67 1.00 12.41
N GLU A 121 -15.89 0.48 12.26
CA GLU A 121 -16.16 -0.92 12.57
C GLU A 121 -15.27 -1.85 11.75
N PRO A 122 -14.50 -2.76 12.35
CA PRO A 122 -13.63 -3.66 11.60
C PRO A 122 -14.44 -4.75 10.89
N PRO A 123 -13.85 -5.46 9.92
CA PRO A 123 -14.46 -6.67 9.39
C PRO A 123 -14.75 -7.70 10.51
N PRO A 124 -15.82 -8.52 10.39
CA PRO A 124 -16.39 -9.30 11.49
C PRO A 124 -15.58 -10.54 11.88
N ALA A 125 -14.52 -10.88 11.15
CA ALA A 125 -13.71 -12.07 11.36
C ALA A 125 -12.22 -11.73 11.50
N ARG A 126 -11.44 -12.70 12.00
CA ARG A 126 -10.00 -12.53 12.13
C ARG A 126 -9.38 -12.31 10.75
N PRO A 127 -8.45 -11.37 10.61
CA PRO A 127 -7.75 -11.18 9.36
C PRO A 127 -6.98 -12.45 9.01
N PHE A 128 -6.89 -12.73 7.71
CA PHE A 128 -5.87 -13.65 7.22
C PHE A 128 -4.47 -13.12 7.64
N PRO A 129 -3.46 -13.98 7.85
CA PRO A 129 -2.14 -13.52 8.31
C PRO A 129 -1.56 -12.36 7.49
N ALA A 130 -1.80 -12.36 6.17
CA ALA A 130 -1.57 -11.20 5.32
C ALA A 130 -2.89 -10.47 5.05
N LEU A 131 -2.89 -9.14 5.24
CA LEU A 131 -4.04 -8.32 4.88
C LEU A 131 -4.14 -8.14 3.37
N ALA A 132 -5.37 -8.03 2.89
CA ALA A 132 -5.66 -7.61 1.53
C ALA A 132 -6.84 -6.65 1.54
N LEU A 133 -6.80 -5.65 0.67
CA LEU A 133 -7.85 -4.65 0.50
C LEU A 133 -7.88 -4.23 -0.97
N ALA A 134 -9.05 -4.22 -1.58
CA ALA A 134 -9.27 -3.68 -2.92
C ALA A 134 -10.65 -3.03 -3.00
N GLU A 135 -10.80 -2.07 -3.92
CA GLU A 135 -12.11 -1.48 -4.25
C GLU A 135 -12.41 -1.73 -5.72
N THR A 136 -13.47 -2.48 -6.02
CA THR A 136 -13.88 -2.85 -7.39
C THR A 136 -14.70 -1.76 -8.06
N ALA A 137 -14.87 -1.80 -9.38
CA ALA A 137 -15.47 -0.73 -10.18
C ALA A 137 -16.84 -0.22 -9.66
N ASP A 138 -17.63 -1.10 -9.06
CA ASP A 138 -18.94 -0.83 -8.45
C ASP A 138 -18.87 -0.09 -7.09
N GLY A 139 -17.68 0.16 -6.55
CA GLY A 139 -17.45 0.80 -5.25
C GLY A 139 -17.28 -0.19 -4.11
N ALA A 140 -17.51 -1.48 -4.34
CA ALA A 140 -17.44 -2.47 -3.27
C ALA A 140 -16.02 -2.64 -2.73
N LEU A 141 -15.89 -2.67 -1.40
CA LEU A 141 -14.64 -3.02 -0.75
C LEU A 141 -14.53 -4.52 -0.58
N TRP A 142 -13.36 -5.05 -0.86
CA TRP A 142 -13.03 -6.46 -0.78
C TRP A 142 -11.86 -6.69 0.15
N THR A 143 -11.94 -7.73 0.97
CA THR A 143 -10.83 -8.17 1.84
C THR A 143 -10.79 -9.69 1.95
N VAL A 144 -9.77 -10.20 2.63
CA VAL A 144 -9.58 -11.63 2.91
C VAL A 144 -9.55 -11.83 4.42
N LEU A 145 -10.49 -12.61 4.92
CA LEU A 145 -10.56 -12.98 6.34
C LEU A 145 -10.43 -14.49 6.49
N SER A 146 -9.95 -14.94 7.64
CA SER A 146 -10.03 -16.35 8.02
C SER A 146 -10.88 -16.51 9.27
N PRO A 147 -11.96 -17.32 9.23
CA PRO A 147 -12.74 -17.61 10.43
C PRO A 147 -11.90 -18.36 11.49
N ASP A 148 -10.89 -19.11 11.06
CA ASP A 148 -9.88 -19.74 11.93
C ASP A 148 -8.51 -19.71 11.21
N PRO A 149 -7.64 -18.70 11.47
CA PRO A 149 -6.35 -18.56 10.81
C PRO A 149 -5.42 -19.77 10.96
N GLY A 150 -5.63 -20.63 11.97
CA GLY A 150 -4.83 -21.82 12.21
C GLY A 150 -5.29 -23.07 11.45
N THR A 151 -6.53 -23.10 10.96
CA THR A 151 -7.14 -24.33 10.39
C THR A 151 -7.98 -24.12 9.13
N ALA A 152 -8.40 -22.89 8.82
CA ALA A 152 -9.28 -22.57 7.70
C ALA A 152 -8.57 -21.70 6.65
N PRO A 153 -8.77 -21.99 5.35
CA PRO A 153 -8.25 -21.14 4.27
C PRO A 153 -8.89 -19.76 4.33
N GLY A 154 -8.14 -18.75 3.88
CA GLY A 154 -8.66 -17.39 3.71
C GLY A 154 -9.86 -17.39 2.75
N ARG A 155 -10.82 -16.51 3.01
CA ARG A 155 -12.04 -16.34 2.20
C ARG A 155 -12.21 -14.89 1.80
N LEU A 156 -12.78 -14.65 0.62
CA LEU A 156 -13.14 -13.30 0.19
C LEU A 156 -14.36 -12.81 0.98
N TYR A 157 -14.29 -11.55 1.40
CA TYR A 157 -15.41 -10.80 1.96
C TYR A 157 -15.59 -9.54 1.13
N ARG A 158 -16.86 -9.18 0.91
CA ARG A 158 -17.29 -7.97 0.21
C ARG A 158 -18.12 -7.12 1.16
N ALA A 159 -17.93 -5.82 1.12
CA ALA A 159 -18.84 -4.84 1.70
C ALA A 159 -19.51 -4.01 0.60
N ASP A 160 -20.81 -3.75 0.76
CA ASP A 160 -21.57 -2.95 -0.20
C ASP A 160 -21.29 -1.46 0.01
N PRO A 161 -20.99 -0.69 -1.06
CA PRO A 161 -20.75 0.73 -0.93
C PRO A 161 -21.98 1.53 -0.49
N ALA A 162 -23.20 0.99 -0.66
CA ALA A 162 -24.43 1.66 -0.23
C ALA A 162 -24.51 1.87 1.28
N ASP A 163 -23.81 1.04 2.06
CA ASP A 163 -23.79 1.11 3.52
C ASP A 163 -22.65 2.01 4.06
N TYR A 164 -21.89 2.70 3.20
CA TYR A 164 -20.75 3.51 3.65
C TYR A 164 -21.19 4.74 4.48
N PRO A 165 -20.52 5.05 5.60
CA PRO A 165 -19.29 4.43 6.11
C PRO A 165 -19.51 3.18 6.97
N ASP A 166 -20.73 2.84 7.38
CA ASP A 166 -21.08 1.74 8.28
C ASP A 166 -21.18 0.38 7.56
N LEU A 167 -20.06 -0.01 6.93
CA LEU A 167 -20.00 -1.17 6.05
C LEU A 167 -20.30 -2.50 6.74
N VAL A 168 -21.23 -3.26 6.15
CA VAL A 168 -21.49 -4.66 6.50
C VAL A 168 -20.72 -5.59 5.56
N TRP A 169 -19.92 -6.49 6.13
CA TRP A 169 -19.11 -7.44 5.37
C TRP A 169 -19.78 -8.81 5.25
N ALA A 170 -19.91 -9.31 4.03
CA ALA A 170 -20.46 -10.62 3.74
C ALA A 170 -19.44 -11.52 3.02
N PRO A 171 -19.40 -12.84 3.31
CA PRO A 171 -18.59 -13.78 2.54
C PRO A 171 -19.00 -13.76 1.06
N ALA A 172 -18.02 -13.82 0.17
CA ALA A 172 -18.21 -13.88 -1.28
C ALA A 172 -17.68 -15.19 -1.86
N ALA A 173 -18.23 -15.61 -3.00
CA ALA A 173 -17.73 -16.76 -3.74
C ALA A 173 -16.47 -16.41 -4.56
N PRO A 174 -15.52 -17.34 -4.75
CA PRO A 174 -15.48 -18.69 -4.20
C PRO A 174 -15.13 -18.71 -2.69
N PRO A 175 -15.56 -19.76 -1.95
CA PRO A 175 -15.52 -19.75 -0.50
C PRO A 175 -14.14 -20.03 0.12
N ALA A 176 -13.11 -20.40 -0.64
CA ALA A 176 -11.78 -20.70 -0.12
C ALA A 176 -10.68 -20.31 -1.11
N LEU A 177 -9.61 -19.71 -0.58
CA LEU A 177 -8.39 -19.41 -1.32
C LEU A 177 -7.34 -20.48 -1.05
N THR A 178 -6.87 -21.12 -2.13
CA THR A 178 -5.84 -22.15 -2.09
C THR A 178 -4.66 -21.77 -2.96
N GLY A 179 -3.46 -22.06 -2.48
CA GLY A 179 -2.25 -21.97 -3.27
C GLY A 179 -2.14 -23.08 -4.34
N PRO A 180 -1.07 -23.04 -5.15
CA PRO A 180 -0.86 -23.97 -6.27
C PRO A 180 -0.81 -25.45 -5.88
N ASP A 181 -0.31 -25.73 -4.70
CA ASP A 181 -0.11 -27.07 -4.13
C ASP A 181 -1.32 -27.53 -3.31
N GLY A 182 -2.44 -26.80 -3.39
CA GLY A 182 -3.64 -27.04 -2.58
C GLY A 182 -3.48 -26.65 -1.11
N ARG A 183 -2.35 -26.06 -0.72
CA ARG A 183 -2.13 -25.58 0.66
C ARG A 183 -2.61 -24.13 0.81
N PRO A 184 -2.89 -23.68 2.05
CA PRO A 184 -3.17 -22.27 2.29
C PRO A 184 -1.98 -21.40 1.82
N PRO A 185 -2.22 -20.31 1.06
CA PRO A 185 -1.15 -19.39 0.72
C PRO A 185 -0.65 -18.67 1.97
N HIS A 186 0.60 -18.19 1.99
CA HIS A 186 1.07 -17.40 3.13
C HIS A 186 0.71 -15.91 3.01
N THR A 187 0.52 -15.44 1.78
CA THR A 187 0.11 -14.06 1.46
C THR A 187 -0.96 -14.06 0.38
N VAL A 188 -1.92 -13.15 0.50
CA VAL A 188 -2.90 -12.85 -0.53
C VAL A 188 -2.91 -11.36 -0.83
N THR A 189 -2.92 -11.00 -2.11
CA THR A 189 -3.10 -9.63 -2.59
C THR A 189 -4.32 -9.57 -3.49
N LEU A 190 -5.17 -8.57 -3.30
CA LEU A 190 -6.33 -8.30 -4.16
C LEU A 190 -6.00 -7.14 -5.09
N VAL A 191 -6.40 -7.25 -6.35
CA VAL A 191 -6.19 -6.21 -7.36
C VAL A 191 -7.49 -5.97 -8.10
N ALA A 192 -8.03 -4.76 -7.99
CA ALA A 192 -9.20 -4.36 -8.76
C ALA A 192 -8.78 -3.90 -10.17
N ALA A 193 -9.42 -4.46 -11.19
CA ALA A 193 -9.35 -3.92 -12.53
C ALA A 193 -10.37 -2.78 -12.69
N PRO A 194 -10.11 -1.77 -13.55
CA PRO A 194 -10.96 -0.58 -13.69
C PRO A 194 -12.45 -0.85 -13.91
N ASP A 195 -12.77 -1.91 -14.65
CA ASP A 195 -14.14 -2.26 -15.06
C ASP A 195 -14.67 -3.55 -14.40
N ALA A 196 -13.92 -4.14 -13.47
CA ALA A 196 -14.30 -5.40 -12.84
C ALA A 196 -15.07 -5.16 -11.53
N THR A 197 -16.14 -5.92 -11.34
CA THR A 197 -16.93 -5.99 -10.09
C THR A 197 -16.41 -7.04 -9.10
N HIS A 198 -15.37 -7.77 -9.50
CA HIS A 198 -14.64 -8.72 -8.66
C HIS A 198 -13.14 -8.43 -8.76
N PRO A 199 -12.39 -8.53 -7.64
CA PRO A 199 -10.94 -8.37 -7.70
C PRO A 199 -10.29 -9.61 -8.31
N ALA A 200 -9.18 -9.40 -9.00
CA ALA A 200 -8.22 -10.47 -9.23
C ALA A 200 -7.51 -10.81 -7.91
N VAL A 201 -7.06 -12.06 -7.79
CA VAL A 201 -6.43 -12.59 -6.57
C VAL A 201 -5.04 -13.10 -6.89
N LEU A 202 -4.04 -12.56 -6.20
CA LEU A 202 -2.68 -13.11 -6.17
C LEU A 202 -2.49 -13.88 -4.86
N THR A 203 -2.23 -15.17 -4.95
CA THR A 203 -1.85 -16.02 -3.81
C THR A 203 -0.38 -16.38 -3.90
N LEU A 204 0.40 -16.14 -2.84
CA LEU A 204 1.83 -16.42 -2.82
C LEU A 204 2.17 -17.71 -2.08
N SER A 205 3.13 -18.45 -2.61
CA SER A 205 3.92 -19.43 -1.88
C SER A 205 5.39 -19.31 -2.28
N ARG A 206 6.29 -19.80 -1.42
CA ARG A 206 7.73 -19.81 -1.69
C ARG A 206 8.10 -20.65 -2.91
N ALA A 207 7.33 -21.68 -3.23
CA ALA A 207 7.61 -22.58 -4.35
C ALA A 207 6.98 -22.07 -5.66
N SER A 208 5.77 -21.53 -5.59
CA SER A 208 5.01 -21.05 -6.76
C SER A 208 3.89 -20.09 -6.33
N SER A 209 3.58 -19.10 -7.15
CA SER A 209 2.48 -18.17 -6.89
C SER A 209 1.40 -18.31 -7.96
N HIS A 210 0.16 -18.01 -7.63
CA HIS A 210 -0.97 -18.04 -8.57
C HIS A 210 -1.64 -16.68 -8.66
N TRP A 211 -1.88 -16.25 -9.89
CA TRP A 211 -2.78 -15.16 -10.22
C TRP A 211 -4.09 -15.74 -10.73
N THR A 212 -5.21 -15.36 -10.12
CA THR A 212 -6.56 -15.64 -10.61
C THR A 212 -7.16 -14.31 -11.07
N GLY A 213 -7.40 -14.17 -12.36
CA GLY A 213 -8.05 -12.99 -12.92
C GLY A 213 -9.48 -12.82 -12.40
N ALA A 214 -10.04 -11.61 -12.57
CA ALA A 214 -11.44 -11.36 -12.24
C ALA A 214 -12.42 -12.19 -13.10
N ASP A 215 -11.94 -12.70 -14.24
CA ASP A 215 -12.61 -13.64 -15.13
C ASP A 215 -12.47 -15.12 -14.68
N GLY A 216 -11.73 -15.38 -13.60
CA GLY A 216 -11.44 -16.71 -13.08
C GLY A 216 -10.28 -17.44 -13.77
N VAL A 217 -9.61 -16.81 -14.75
CA VAL A 217 -8.47 -17.44 -15.43
C VAL A 217 -7.27 -17.48 -14.49
N VAL A 218 -6.70 -18.68 -14.31
CA VAL A 218 -5.56 -18.90 -13.42
C VAL A 218 -4.26 -18.93 -14.21
N CYS A 219 -3.24 -18.22 -13.71
CA CYS A 219 -1.89 -18.20 -14.26
C CYS A 219 -0.88 -18.52 -13.16
N THR A 220 0.08 -19.39 -13.47
CA THR A 220 1.18 -19.71 -12.56
C THR A 220 2.32 -18.70 -12.72
N LEU A 221 2.81 -18.21 -11.59
CA LEU A 221 3.90 -17.26 -11.46
C LEU A 221 5.04 -17.88 -10.62
N PRO A 222 6.27 -17.32 -10.69
CA PRO A 222 7.35 -17.72 -9.79
C PRO A 222 6.96 -17.68 -8.31
N GLY A 223 7.60 -18.53 -7.52
CA GLY A 223 7.52 -18.45 -6.05
C GLY A 223 8.13 -17.15 -5.53
N ALA A 224 7.62 -16.65 -4.42
CA ALA A 224 8.06 -15.40 -3.81
C ALA A 224 7.78 -15.40 -2.30
N GLU A 225 8.54 -14.59 -1.57
CA GLU A 225 8.30 -14.27 -0.15
C GLU A 225 7.46 -12.99 0.00
N HIS A 226 7.68 -12.03 -0.89
CA HIS A 226 6.96 -10.76 -0.91
C HIS A 226 6.44 -10.46 -2.31
N ALA A 227 5.28 -9.82 -2.39
CA ALA A 227 4.78 -9.30 -3.66
C ALA A 227 3.98 -8.03 -3.48
N ALA A 228 3.99 -7.20 -4.52
CA ALA A 228 2.96 -6.20 -4.76
C ALA A 228 2.37 -6.43 -6.15
N ALA A 229 1.09 -6.10 -6.30
CA ALA A 229 0.41 -6.24 -7.57
C ALA A 229 -0.51 -5.05 -7.80
N VAL A 230 -0.56 -4.60 -9.06
CA VAL A 230 -1.32 -3.43 -9.48
C VAL A 230 -2.01 -3.72 -10.80
N HIS A 231 -3.05 -2.94 -11.10
CA HIS A 231 -3.62 -2.86 -12.44
C HIS A 231 -3.21 -1.53 -13.08
N GLY A 232 -2.19 -1.55 -13.94
CA GLY A 232 -1.74 -0.37 -14.68
C GLY A 232 -2.46 -0.23 -16.03
N ALA A 233 -2.04 0.74 -16.86
CA ALA A 233 -2.63 0.95 -18.18
C ALA A 233 -2.46 -0.26 -19.13
N GLY A 234 -1.36 -1.00 -18.99
CA GLY A 234 -1.10 -2.21 -19.77
C GLY A 234 -1.73 -3.49 -19.21
N GLY A 235 -2.66 -3.39 -18.25
CA GLY A 235 -3.23 -4.53 -17.54
C GLY A 235 -2.49 -4.89 -16.24
N PRO A 236 -2.75 -6.07 -15.66
CA PRO A 236 -2.16 -6.47 -14.39
C PRO A 236 -0.64 -6.58 -14.48
N LEU A 237 0.01 -6.18 -13.39
CA LEU A 237 1.47 -6.25 -13.21
C LEU A 237 1.75 -6.70 -11.78
N VAL A 238 2.59 -7.72 -11.64
CA VAL A 238 2.99 -8.30 -10.36
C VAL A 238 4.48 -8.15 -10.18
N PHE A 239 4.91 -7.62 -9.04
CA PHE A 239 6.31 -7.56 -8.61
C PHE A 239 6.53 -8.60 -7.53
N LEU A 240 7.48 -9.49 -7.75
CA LEU A 240 7.79 -10.62 -6.89
C LEU A 240 9.21 -10.48 -6.32
N SER A 241 9.38 -10.73 -5.04
CA SER A 241 10.69 -10.82 -4.38
C SER A 241 10.80 -12.12 -3.61
N ASP A 242 11.95 -12.78 -3.73
CA ASP A 242 12.36 -13.91 -2.90
C ASP A 242 13.11 -13.46 -1.63
N GLY A 243 13.11 -12.16 -1.33
CA GLY A 243 13.88 -11.56 -0.24
C GLY A 243 15.27 -11.06 -0.68
N GLY A 244 15.70 -11.38 -1.90
CA GLY A 244 17.02 -11.06 -2.44
C GLY A 244 17.20 -9.62 -2.93
N ALA A 245 18.16 -9.45 -3.83
CA ALA A 245 18.54 -8.15 -4.39
C ALA A 245 17.74 -7.75 -5.64
N ASP A 246 16.86 -8.61 -6.13
CA ASP A 246 16.10 -8.36 -7.36
C ASP A 246 14.59 -8.46 -7.11
N LEU A 247 13.81 -7.70 -7.89
CA LEU A 247 12.38 -7.92 -8.09
C LEU A 247 12.15 -8.49 -9.49
N VAL A 248 11.27 -9.47 -9.57
CA VAL A 248 10.76 -9.96 -10.86
C VAL A 248 9.41 -9.32 -11.14
N ALA A 249 9.35 -8.46 -12.15
CA ALA A 249 8.12 -7.90 -12.69
C ALA A 249 7.54 -8.85 -13.76
N VAL A 250 6.30 -9.30 -13.56
CA VAL A 250 5.61 -10.26 -14.43
C VAL A 250 4.21 -9.75 -14.75
N ARG A 251 3.81 -9.87 -16.03
CA ARG A 251 2.40 -9.72 -16.42
C ARG A 251 1.74 -11.10 -16.44
N PRO A 252 0.73 -11.37 -15.60
CA PRO A 252 0.01 -12.64 -15.62
C PRO A 252 -0.50 -13.01 -17.02
N GLY A 253 -0.42 -14.29 -17.37
CA GLY A 253 -0.79 -14.80 -18.69
C GLY A 253 0.24 -14.54 -19.79
N THR A 254 1.42 -14.01 -19.45
CA THR A 254 2.51 -13.78 -20.42
C THR A 254 3.81 -14.42 -19.95
N ASP A 255 4.64 -14.85 -20.91
CA ASP A 255 5.99 -15.36 -20.62
C ASP A 255 7.02 -14.23 -20.40
N ARG A 256 6.61 -12.97 -20.53
CA ARG A 256 7.50 -11.82 -20.40
C ARG A 256 7.75 -11.51 -18.93
N ARG A 257 9.02 -11.57 -18.53
CA ARG A 257 9.50 -11.24 -17.19
C ARG A 257 10.62 -10.22 -17.32
N ARG A 258 10.70 -9.30 -16.36
CA ARG A 258 11.80 -8.35 -16.23
C ARG A 258 12.35 -8.42 -14.81
N SER A 259 13.67 -8.50 -14.68
CA SER A 259 14.34 -8.34 -13.39
C SER A 259 14.63 -6.86 -13.15
N LEU A 260 14.41 -6.39 -11.94
CA LEU A 260 14.73 -5.05 -11.47
C LEU A 260 15.69 -5.18 -10.30
N THR A 261 16.92 -4.70 -10.46
CA THR A 261 17.90 -4.73 -9.36
C THR A 261 17.55 -3.67 -8.33
N LEU A 262 17.39 -4.09 -7.09
CA LEU A 262 17.04 -3.24 -5.97
C LEU A 262 18.27 -2.51 -5.42
N PRO A 263 18.09 -1.26 -4.99
CA PRO A 263 19.14 -0.48 -4.35
C PRO A 263 19.43 -1.01 -2.93
N GLY A 264 20.55 -0.57 -2.36
CA GLY A 264 20.89 -0.84 -0.96
C GLY A 264 21.25 -2.30 -0.67
N ALA A 265 21.36 -2.62 0.62
CA ALA A 265 21.72 -3.94 1.13
C ALA A 265 20.66 -4.46 2.10
N GLY A 266 20.71 -5.77 2.39
CA GLY A 266 19.76 -6.45 3.27
C GLY A 266 18.60 -7.10 2.52
N ALA A 267 17.83 -7.91 3.26
CA ALA A 267 16.67 -8.59 2.72
C ALA A 267 15.53 -7.61 2.46
N VAL A 268 14.72 -7.88 1.44
CA VAL A 268 13.41 -7.26 1.29
C VAL A 268 12.52 -7.77 2.41
N THR A 269 11.90 -6.86 3.17
CA THR A 269 10.99 -7.21 4.28
C THR A 269 9.59 -6.63 4.12
N ALA A 270 9.40 -5.72 3.17
CA ALA A 270 8.10 -5.17 2.81
C ALA A 270 8.15 -4.58 1.39
N LEU A 271 7.03 -4.67 0.68
CA LEU A 271 6.87 -4.23 -0.70
C LEU A 271 5.44 -3.73 -0.90
N ALA A 272 5.28 -2.54 -1.44
CA ALA A 272 3.99 -1.99 -1.89
C ALA A 272 4.17 -1.29 -3.23
N ALA A 273 3.10 -1.23 -4.03
CA ALA A 273 3.10 -0.57 -5.33
C ALA A 273 1.75 0.08 -5.59
N THR A 274 1.75 1.17 -6.36
CA THR A 274 0.54 1.83 -6.85
C THR A 274 0.75 2.31 -8.29
N PRO A 275 -0.26 2.18 -9.17
CA PRO A 275 -0.22 2.89 -10.45
C PRO A 275 -0.36 4.39 -10.24
N VAL A 276 0.09 5.18 -11.21
CA VAL A 276 -0.01 6.65 -11.21
C VAL A 276 -1.03 7.11 -12.26
N ARG A 277 -2.14 7.68 -11.81
CA ARG A 277 -3.28 8.14 -12.61
C ARG A 277 -2.89 9.16 -13.69
N HIS A 278 -2.04 10.14 -13.36
CA HIS A 278 -1.63 11.19 -14.29
C HIS A 278 -0.47 10.78 -15.20
N ASP A 279 0.14 9.61 -14.98
CA ASP A 279 1.16 9.00 -15.83
C ASP A 279 0.87 7.49 -15.96
N PRO A 280 -0.04 7.08 -16.84
CA PRO A 280 -0.58 5.72 -16.86
C PRO A 280 0.46 4.62 -17.16
N GLY A 281 1.63 5.00 -17.69
CA GLY A 281 2.77 4.08 -17.91
C GLY A 281 3.63 3.86 -16.66
N ARG A 282 3.43 4.66 -15.62
CA ARG A 282 4.23 4.67 -14.39
C ARG A 282 3.58 3.86 -13.27
N THR A 283 4.39 3.06 -12.61
CA THR A 283 4.10 2.44 -11.31
C THR A 283 5.15 2.87 -10.31
N ASP A 284 4.72 3.39 -9.16
CA ASP A 284 5.63 3.64 -8.05
C ASP A 284 5.59 2.48 -7.07
N LEU A 285 6.77 2.16 -6.53
CA LEU A 285 6.96 1.14 -5.53
C LEU A 285 7.69 1.71 -4.32
N VAL A 286 7.30 1.22 -3.14
CA VAL A 286 8.09 1.40 -1.93
C VAL A 286 8.55 0.03 -1.45
N VAL A 287 9.86 -0.09 -1.24
CA VAL A 287 10.52 -1.33 -0.79
C VAL A 287 11.29 -1.05 0.48
N ARG A 288 11.10 -1.89 1.51
CA ARG A 288 11.97 -1.87 2.69
C ARG A 288 13.08 -2.91 2.53
N ARG A 289 14.34 -2.46 2.54
CA ARG A 289 15.54 -3.31 2.53
C ARG A 289 16.45 -2.95 3.69
N GLY A 290 16.69 -3.93 4.57
CA GLY A 290 17.24 -3.65 5.90
C GLY A 290 16.39 -2.59 6.61
N ASP A 291 17.04 -1.55 7.10
CA ASP A 291 16.39 -0.45 7.83
C ASP A 291 16.04 0.75 6.92
N THR A 292 16.22 0.62 5.60
CA THR A 292 15.99 1.71 4.64
C THR A 292 14.73 1.46 3.81
N LEU A 293 13.90 2.51 3.67
CA LEU A 293 12.83 2.56 2.68
C LEU A 293 13.35 3.17 1.38
N TRP A 294 13.01 2.55 0.26
CA TRP A 294 13.37 2.99 -1.08
C TRP A 294 12.12 3.27 -1.90
N HIS A 295 12.11 4.41 -2.59
CA HIS A 295 11.09 4.76 -3.57
C HIS A 295 11.65 4.45 -4.97
N LEU A 296 10.95 3.59 -5.71
CA LEU A 296 11.27 3.23 -7.08
C LEU A 296 10.14 3.69 -8.00
N THR A 297 10.51 4.30 -9.12
CA THR A 297 9.60 4.67 -10.19
C THR A 297 9.89 3.80 -11.40
N ASP A 298 8.90 3.00 -11.80
CA ASP A 298 8.99 2.07 -12.92
C ASP A 298 8.06 2.49 -14.08
N HIS A 299 8.65 2.71 -15.26
CA HIS A 299 7.91 3.02 -16.50
C HIS A 299 7.77 1.80 -17.44
N GLY A 300 8.16 0.60 -16.98
CA GLY A 300 8.05 -0.62 -17.77
C GLY A 300 9.24 -0.89 -18.69
N PRO A 301 9.10 -1.84 -19.63
CA PRO A 301 10.20 -2.36 -20.45
C PRO A 301 10.95 -1.27 -21.22
N GLY A 302 12.27 -1.41 -21.31
CA GLY A 302 13.14 -0.47 -22.03
C GLY A 302 13.49 0.80 -21.24
N THR A 303 12.98 0.94 -20.01
CA THR A 303 13.31 2.04 -19.10
C THR A 303 13.86 1.48 -17.79
N GLU A 304 15.04 1.96 -17.38
CA GLU A 304 15.61 1.64 -16.07
C GLU A 304 14.79 2.35 -14.97
N PRO A 305 14.48 1.66 -13.85
CA PRO A 305 13.72 2.28 -12.77
C PRO A 305 14.52 3.39 -12.10
N VAL A 306 13.89 4.55 -11.89
CA VAL A 306 14.48 5.62 -11.08
C VAL A 306 14.36 5.24 -9.63
N THR A 307 15.46 5.26 -8.90
CA THR A 307 15.52 4.73 -7.54
C THR A 307 16.13 5.74 -6.58
N ARG A 308 15.47 5.97 -5.44
CA ARG A 308 15.93 6.92 -4.42
C ARG A 308 15.67 6.38 -3.02
N SER A 309 16.58 6.64 -2.09
CA SER A 309 16.26 6.45 -0.67
C SER A 309 15.11 7.38 -0.32
N LEU A 310 14.12 6.86 0.40
CA LEU A 310 13.03 7.69 0.90
C LEU A 310 13.56 8.56 2.03
N LEU A 311 13.45 9.87 1.88
CA LEU A 311 13.79 10.86 2.89
C LEU A 311 12.58 11.76 3.11
N SER A 312 12.22 11.94 4.37
CA SER A 312 11.14 12.81 4.82
C SER A 312 11.59 14.26 4.91
N THR A 313 10.79 15.17 4.38
CA THR A 313 10.96 16.62 4.56
C THR A 313 10.23 17.08 5.81
N VAL A 314 11.00 17.61 6.77
CA VAL A 314 10.51 18.02 8.10
C VAL A 314 10.82 19.50 8.34
N ARG A 315 9.98 20.17 9.14
CA ARG A 315 10.18 21.56 9.56
C ARG A 315 10.96 21.58 10.86
N ARG A 316 12.06 22.34 10.92
CA ARG A 316 12.77 22.64 12.17
C ARG A 316 12.43 24.04 12.65
N ALA A 317 11.89 24.12 13.85
CA ALA A 317 11.62 25.38 14.56
C ALA A 317 11.90 25.18 16.06
N ASP A 318 12.57 26.13 16.70
CA ASP A 318 12.85 26.12 18.15
C ASP A 318 13.53 24.82 18.65
N GLY A 319 14.44 24.26 17.85
CA GLY A 319 15.13 23.01 18.17
C GLY A 319 14.27 21.74 18.08
N ARG A 320 13.00 21.86 17.66
CA ARG A 320 12.09 20.74 17.46
C ARG A 320 11.89 20.45 15.97
N THR A 321 11.86 19.17 15.63
CA THR A 321 11.46 18.68 14.32
C THR A 321 9.96 18.43 14.33
N ARG A 322 9.24 18.93 13.33
CA ARG A 322 7.80 18.69 13.14
C ARG A 322 7.54 18.20 11.72
N PRO A 323 6.54 17.33 11.51
CA PRO A 323 6.13 16.96 10.17
C PRO A 323 5.62 18.20 9.42
N VAL A 324 5.94 18.25 8.14
CA VAL A 324 5.33 19.18 7.21
C VAL A 324 3.99 18.58 6.85
N HIS A 325 2.90 19.07 7.45
CA HIS A 325 1.54 18.58 7.21
C HIS A 325 0.58 19.72 6.89
N ARG A 326 -0.21 19.52 5.83
CA ARG A 326 -1.34 20.40 5.50
C ARG A 326 -2.40 20.19 6.57
N ARG A 327 -2.68 21.23 7.36
CA ARG A 327 -3.81 21.19 8.30
C ARG A 327 -5.11 21.23 7.53
#